data_AF-A0AAD9BHT4-F1
#
_entry.id   AF-A0AAD9BHT4-F1
#
_cell.length_a   1.000
_cell.length_b   1.000
_cell.length_c   1.000
_cell.angle_alpha   90.00
_cell.angle_beta   90.00
_cell.angle_gamma   90.00
#
_symmetry.space_group_name_H-M   'P 1'
#
loop_
_entity.id
_entity.type
_entity.pdbx_description
1 polymer ?
#
loop_
_entity_poly.entity_id
_entity_poly.type
_entity_poly.pdbx_seq_one_letter_code
_entity_poly.pdbx_strand_id
1 'polypeptide(L)'
;MEDRCPGIYLLDMIYIDSAYPASDSIIETEQRTNKMNNLLRVISDLQVSCNYDYLVTLPHVQKYLLSVRYIEELQKFVEDDNFKLSLKIEPGNSSPRIASSKEDLAGLSEVSASMRYSRRPTCPDTSVGLRIPTPPPSHHRKSHSLGNK
;
A
#
# COMPACT_ATOMS: atom_id res chain seq x y z
N MET A 1 20.62 8.65 4.63
CA MET A 1 20.61 7.49 3.72
C MET A 1 19.24 7.46 3.08
N GLU A 2 19.13 7.37 1.76
CA GLU A 2 17.84 7.06 1.12
C GLU A 2 17.51 5.60 1.46
N ASP A 3 16.45 5.37 2.23
CA ASP A 3 15.95 4.02 2.52
C ASP A 3 15.33 3.43 1.26
N ARG A 4 16.19 2.85 0.44
CA ARG A 4 15.83 2.26 -0.84
C ARG A 4 15.43 0.80 -0.64
N CYS A 5 14.20 0.46 -0.99
CA CYS A 5 13.65 -0.87 -0.78
C CYS A 5 14.43 -1.95 -1.59
N PRO A 6 14.64 -3.17 -1.05
CA PRO A 6 15.33 -4.25 -1.75
C PRO A 6 14.74 -4.60 -3.13
N GLY A 7 13.43 -4.37 -3.31
CA GLY A 7 12.72 -4.70 -4.55
C GLY A 7 13.27 -4.05 -5.82
N ILE A 8 13.86 -2.85 -5.72
CA ILE A 8 14.44 -2.17 -6.89
C ILE A 8 15.73 -2.86 -7.36
N TYR A 9 16.55 -3.39 -6.44
CA TYR A 9 17.74 -4.14 -6.81
C TYR A 9 17.38 -5.52 -7.37
N LEU A 10 16.35 -6.17 -6.82
CA LEU A 10 15.84 -7.42 -7.37
C LEU A 10 15.32 -7.23 -8.80
N LEU A 11 14.63 -6.12 -9.07
CA LEU A 11 14.18 -5.77 -10.41
C LEU A 11 15.35 -5.59 -11.37
N ASP A 12 16.40 -4.86 -10.96
CA ASP A 12 17.60 -4.67 -11.78
C ASP A 12 18.33 -5.99 -12.06
N MET A 13 18.41 -6.91 -11.07
CA MET A 13 18.96 -8.25 -11.25
C MET A 13 18.19 -9.04 -12.31
N ILE A 14 16.85 -9.05 -12.22
CA ILE A 14 15.97 -9.74 -13.18
C ILE A 14 16.13 -9.13 -14.58
N TYR A 15 16.22 -7.81 -14.66
CA TYR A 15 16.42 -7.11 -15.93
C TYR A 15 17.76 -7.48 -16.57
N ILE A 16 18.85 -7.49 -15.81
CA ILE A 16 20.17 -7.90 -16.30
C ILE A 16 20.14 -9.34 -16.80
N ASP A 17 19.51 -10.26 -16.05
CA ASP A 17 19.42 -11.67 -16.42
C ASP A 17 18.61 -11.88 -17.71
N SER A 18 17.54 -11.09 -17.88
CA SER A 18 16.69 -11.13 -19.08
C SER A 18 17.37 -10.52 -20.31
N ALA A 19 18.12 -9.43 -20.14
CA ALA A 19 18.77 -8.70 -21.24
C ALA A 19 20.11 -9.32 -21.67
N TYR A 20 20.79 -10.02 -20.76
CA TYR A 20 22.08 -10.67 -20.99
C TYR A 20 22.02 -12.12 -20.50
N PRO A 21 21.36 -13.03 -21.25
CA PRO A 21 21.28 -14.44 -20.87
C PRO A 21 22.68 -15.07 -20.80
N ALA A 22 22.83 -16.10 -19.97
CA ALA A 22 24.08 -16.86 -19.92
C ALA A 22 24.27 -17.65 -21.22
N SER A 23 24.93 -17.03 -22.20
CA SER A 23 25.32 -17.61 -23.49
C SER A 23 26.83 -17.86 -23.50
N ASP A 24 27.32 -18.74 -24.39
CA ASP A 24 28.77 -18.95 -24.60
C ASP A 24 29.48 -17.73 -25.23
N SER A 25 28.75 -16.63 -25.47
CA SER A 25 29.34 -15.37 -25.93
C SER A 25 30.13 -14.72 -24.80
N ILE A 26 31.45 -14.67 -24.97
CA ILE A 26 32.40 -14.07 -24.02
C ILE A 26 32.03 -12.62 -23.68
N ILE A 27 31.59 -11.85 -24.69
CA ILE A 27 31.27 -10.42 -24.54
C ILE A 27 29.99 -10.21 -23.72
N GLU A 28 28.95 -11.01 -23.98
CA GLU A 28 27.67 -10.92 -23.24
C GLU A 28 27.86 -11.35 -21.78
N THR A 29 28.67 -12.39 -21.57
CA THR A 29 29.05 -12.87 -20.24
C THR A 29 29.79 -11.80 -19.43
N GLU A 30 30.70 -11.05 -20.07
CA GLU A 30 31.42 -9.95 -19.43
C GLU A 30 30.48 -8.79 -19.05
N GLN A 31 29.58 -8.38 -19.96
CA GLN A 31 28.61 -7.32 -19.68
C GLN A 31 27.66 -7.68 -18.53
N ARG A 32 27.16 -8.92 -18.52
CA ARG A 32 26.33 -9.45 -17.43
C ARG A 32 27.10 -9.38 -16.11
N THR A 33 28.32 -9.90 -16.09
CA THR A 33 29.17 -9.96 -14.89
C THR A 33 29.46 -8.56 -14.33
N ASN A 34 29.85 -7.62 -15.20
CA ASN A 34 30.16 -6.25 -14.78
C ASN A 34 28.93 -5.54 -14.19
N LYS A 35 27.77 -5.67 -14.83
CA LYS A 35 26.51 -5.07 -14.34
C LYS A 35 26.07 -5.68 -13.01
N MET A 36 26.13 -7.00 -12.88
CA MET A 36 25.79 -7.71 -11.65
C MET A 36 26.71 -7.31 -10.49
N ASN A 37 28.03 -7.26 -10.75
CA ASN A 37 29.02 -6.90 -9.76
C ASN A 37 28.88 -5.46 -9.28
N ASN A 38 28.52 -4.53 -10.18
CA ASN A 38 28.22 -3.15 -9.79
C ASN A 38 27.03 -3.08 -8.82
N LEU A 39 25.98 -3.85 -9.09
CA LEU A 39 24.79 -3.89 -8.24
C LEU A 39 25.09 -4.53 -6.88
N LEU A 40 25.83 -5.65 -6.86
CA LEU A 40 26.29 -6.29 -5.62
C LEU A 40 27.20 -5.37 -4.79
N ARG A 41 28.05 -4.57 -5.44
CA ARG A 41 28.88 -3.57 -4.74
C ARG A 41 28.02 -2.54 -4.02
N VAL A 42 27.04 -1.96 -4.70
CA VAL A 42 26.12 -0.97 -4.10
C VAL A 42 25.35 -1.58 -2.91
N ILE A 43 24.84 -2.81 -3.06
CA ILE A 43 24.16 -3.52 -1.96
C ILE A 43 25.13 -3.73 -0.78
N SER A 44 26.37 -4.14 -1.05
CA SER A 44 27.37 -4.36 -0.02
C SER A 44 27.72 -3.06 0.72
N ASP A 45 27.89 -1.95 0.02
CA ASP A 45 28.17 -0.65 0.63
C ASP A 45 27.04 -0.24 1.58
N LEU A 46 25.79 -0.48 1.17
CA LEU A 46 24.62 -0.24 2.02
C LEU A 46 24.61 -1.15 3.24
N GLN A 47 24.90 -2.45 3.07
CA GLN A 47 24.97 -3.41 4.17
C GLN A 47 26.08 -3.06 5.18
N VAL A 48 27.26 -2.66 4.70
CA VAL A 48 28.37 -2.24 5.57
C VAL A 48 28.02 -0.97 6.34
N SER A 49 27.31 -0.03 5.71
CA SER A 49 26.86 1.20 6.37
C SER A 49 25.64 1.02 7.28
N CYS A 50 25.02 -0.17 7.28
CA CYS A 50 23.80 -0.49 8.01
C CYS A 50 24.10 -0.73 9.50
N ASN A 51 24.28 0.35 10.25
CA ASN A 51 24.52 0.33 11.68
C ASN A 51 23.41 1.08 12.44
N TYR A 52 22.79 0.38 13.40
CA TYR A 52 21.76 0.92 14.29
C TYR A 52 22.07 0.66 15.78
N ASP A 53 23.31 0.92 16.21
CA ASP A 53 23.81 0.68 17.59
C ASP A 53 22.97 1.34 18.70
N TYR A 54 22.17 2.36 18.39
CA TYR A 54 21.31 3.05 19.34
C TYR A 54 19.98 2.34 19.63
N LEU A 55 19.64 1.28 18.89
CA LEU A 55 18.37 0.57 19.05
C LEU A 55 18.44 -0.43 20.21
N VAL A 56 17.52 -0.27 21.16
CA VAL A 56 17.34 -1.23 22.25
C VAL A 56 16.37 -2.33 21.83
N THR A 57 16.80 -3.58 21.94
CA THR A 57 15.95 -4.74 21.68
C THR A 57 15.03 -5.02 22.87
N LEU A 58 13.73 -5.16 22.60
CA LEU A 58 12.72 -5.59 23.57
C LEU A 58 12.28 -7.03 23.27
N PRO A 59 12.71 -8.04 24.06
CA PRO A 59 12.48 -9.45 23.73
C PRO A 59 11.00 -9.83 23.61
N HIS A 60 10.13 -9.26 24.46
CA HIS A 60 8.69 -9.55 24.42
C HIS A 60 8.01 -8.96 23.18
N VAL A 61 8.46 -7.79 22.70
CA VAL A 61 7.97 -7.18 21.45
C VAL A 61 8.44 -8.00 20.25
N GLN A 62 9.72 -8.39 20.22
CA GLN A 62 10.23 -9.27 19.16
C GLN A 62 9.47 -10.60 19.13
N LYS A 63 9.22 -11.21 20.29
CA LYS A 63 8.42 -12.43 20.38
C LYS A 63 7.00 -12.23 19.84
N TYR A 64 6.36 -11.10 20.14
CA TYR A 64 5.04 -10.78 19.59
C TYR A 64 5.08 -10.64 18.06
N LEU A 65 6.04 -9.88 17.52
CA LEU A 65 6.18 -9.71 16.06
C LEU A 65 6.48 -11.03 15.35
N LEU A 66 7.38 -11.85 15.90
CA LEU A 66 7.74 -13.18 15.36
C LEU A 66 6.64 -14.22 15.54
N SER A 67 5.64 -13.98 16.40
CA SER A 67 4.51 -14.89 16.57
C SER A 67 3.55 -14.90 15.37
N VAL A 68 3.60 -13.86 14.53
CA VAL A 68 2.83 -13.79 13.30
C VAL A 68 3.50 -14.67 12.25
N ARG A 69 2.92 -15.85 12.00
CA ARG A 69 3.44 -16.81 11.03
C ARG A 69 3.00 -16.43 9.61
N TYR A 70 3.96 -16.11 8.76
CA TYR A 70 3.74 -15.97 7.31
C TYR A 70 3.96 -17.33 6.62
N ILE A 71 3.02 -17.72 5.76
CA ILE A 71 3.07 -18.92 4.91
C ILE A 71 2.78 -18.44 3.49
N GLU A 72 3.76 -18.50 2.60
CA GLU A 72 3.70 -17.95 1.24
C GLU A 72 2.55 -18.56 0.44
N GLU A 73 2.36 -19.88 0.54
CA GLU A 73 1.34 -20.63 -0.18
C GLU A 73 -0.10 -20.26 0.22
N LEU A 74 -0.28 -19.63 1.40
CA LEU A 74 -1.57 -19.20 1.90
C LEU A 74 -1.89 -17.72 1.61
N GLN A 75 -0.98 -16.97 0.99
CA GLN A 75 -1.13 -15.53 0.78
C GLN A 75 -2.47 -15.17 0.14
N LYS A 76 -2.84 -15.83 -0.95
CA LYS A 76 -4.09 -15.56 -1.66
C LYS A 76 -5.33 -15.80 -0.79
N PHE A 77 -5.33 -16.86 0.01
CA PHE A 77 -6.46 -17.14 0.93
C PHE A 77 -6.60 -16.08 2.00
N VAL A 78 -5.47 -15.64 2.58
CA VAL A 78 -5.44 -14.57 3.59
C VAL A 78 -5.87 -13.23 2.99
N GLU A 79 -5.43 -12.91 1.77
CA GLU A 79 -5.85 -11.71 1.05
C GLU A 79 -7.36 -11.71 0.79
N ASP A 80 -7.91 -12.82 0.28
CA ASP A 80 -9.34 -12.96 0.02
C ASP A 80 -10.18 -12.88 1.31
N ASP A 81 -9.72 -13.50 2.39
CA ASP A 81 -10.42 -13.47 3.68
C ASP A 81 -10.35 -12.09 4.34
N ASN A 82 -9.22 -11.40 4.24
CA ASN A 82 -9.08 -10.02 4.69
C ASN A 82 -9.97 -9.07 3.87
N PHE A 83 -10.07 -9.28 2.56
CA PHE A 83 -10.97 -8.50 1.71
C PHE A 83 -12.44 -8.71 2.11
N LYS A 84 -12.86 -9.97 2.31
CA LYS A 84 -14.22 -10.28 2.82
C LYS A 84 -14.45 -9.69 4.21
N LEU A 85 -13.45 -9.73 5.09
CA LEU A 85 -13.53 -9.13 6.43
C LEU A 85 -13.70 -7.62 6.33
N SER A 86 -12.93 -6.96 5.46
CA SER A 86 -13.05 -5.51 5.17
C SER A 86 -14.48 -5.14 4.79
N LEU A 87 -15.11 -5.89 3.89
CA LEU A 87 -16.51 -5.66 3.48
C LEU A 87 -17.52 -5.89 4.63
N LYS A 88 -17.21 -6.77 5.58
CA LYS A 88 -18.06 -7.03 6.75
C LYS A 88 -17.96 -5.95 7.81
N ILE A 89 -16.76 -5.40 8.04
CA ILE A 89 -16.55 -4.36 9.07
C ILE A 89 -17.00 -2.98 8.56
N GLU A 90 -16.92 -2.74 7.24
CA GLU A 90 -17.39 -1.51 6.60
C GLU A 90 -18.37 -1.83 5.45
N PRO A 91 -19.61 -2.28 5.76
CA PRO A 91 -20.60 -2.60 4.74
C PRO A 91 -21.20 -1.30 4.18
N GLY A 92 -20.78 -0.90 2.98
CA GLY A 92 -21.49 0.10 2.18
C GLY A 92 -20.72 1.37 1.80
N ASN A 93 -19.91 1.25 0.74
CA ASN A 93 -19.98 2.06 -0.49
C ASN A 93 -19.12 1.47 -1.64
N SER A 94 -18.58 0.25 -1.46
CA SER A 94 -17.63 -0.45 -2.33
C SER A 94 -18.20 -0.94 -3.66
N SER A 95 -19.08 -0.17 -4.30
CA SER A 95 -19.12 -0.25 -5.75
C SER A 95 -17.75 0.23 -6.22
N PRO A 96 -16.92 -0.61 -6.87
CA PRO A 96 -15.80 -0.07 -7.61
C PRO A 96 -16.45 0.78 -8.67
N ARG A 97 -16.47 2.11 -8.49
CA ARG A 97 -16.80 3.04 -9.56
C ARG A 97 -15.66 2.99 -10.57
N ILE A 98 -15.52 1.85 -11.25
CA ILE A 98 -14.98 1.82 -12.60
C ILE A 98 -15.90 2.78 -13.35
N ALA A 99 -15.33 3.90 -13.77
CA ALA A 99 -16.04 4.97 -14.44
C ALA A 99 -16.94 4.39 -15.54
N SER A 100 -18.25 4.46 -15.32
CA SER A 100 -19.28 4.16 -16.29
C SER A 100 -20.52 4.95 -15.89
N SER A 101 -20.96 5.80 -16.82
CA SER A 101 -22.21 6.57 -16.85
C SER A 101 -22.38 7.72 -15.85
N LYS A 102 -22.31 8.94 -16.40
CA LYS A 102 -23.17 10.06 -15.96
C LYS A 102 -24.62 9.74 -16.35
N GLU A 103 -25.56 10.22 -15.54
CA GLU A 103 -27.02 10.21 -15.73
C GLU A 103 -27.65 8.80 -15.61
N ASP A 104 -28.66 8.54 -14.78
CA ASP A 104 -29.83 9.37 -14.49
C ASP A 104 -30.29 9.38 -13.02
N LEU A 105 -30.95 10.49 -12.68
CA LEU A 105 -31.76 10.71 -11.49
C LEU A 105 -32.99 9.79 -11.46
N ALA A 106 -33.51 9.64 -10.23
CA ALA A 106 -34.88 9.31 -9.86
C ALA A 106 -35.20 7.84 -9.57
N GLY A 107 -35.45 7.59 -8.28
CA GLY A 107 -36.53 6.72 -7.82
C GLY A 107 -36.23 5.22 -7.83
N LEU A 108 -36.16 4.64 -6.63
CA LEU A 108 -37.10 3.61 -6.21
C LEU A 108 -36.92 3.36 -4.71
N SER A 109 -37.85 3.93 -3.96
CA SER A 109 -38.25 3.50 -2.63
C SER A 109 -38.80 2.09 -2.72
N GLU A 110 -38.34 1.17 -1.85
CA GLU A 110 -39.24 0.49 -0.91
C GLU A 110 -38.48 -0.34 0.15
N VAL A 111 -38.61 0.12 1.38
CA VAL A 111 -38.90 -0.61 2.62
C VAL A 111 -38.28 -2.01 2.80
N SER A 112 -37.39 -2.10 3.78
CA SER A 112 -37.31 -3.28 4.66
C SER A 112 -37.16 -2.80 6.10
N ALA A 113 -38.27 -2.83 6.81
CA ALA A 113 -38.35 -2.57 8.23
C ALA A 113 -37.61 -3.67 9.01
N SER A 114 -36.64 -3.29 9.84
CA SER A 114 -36.15 -4.13 10.92
C SER A 114 -36.04 -3.31 12.20
N MET A 115 -36.38 -3.97 13.30
CA MET A 115 -36.97 -3.42 14.51
C MET A 115 -36.11 -2.38 15.24
N ARG A 116 -36.75 -1.28 15.64
CA ARG A 116 -36.22 -0.31 16.61
C ARG A 116 -36.32 -0.91 18.02
N TYR A 117 -35.19 -1.37 18.56
CA TYR A 117 -35.06 -1.49 20.01
C TYR A 117 -34.70 -0.12 20.59
N SER A 118 -35.51 0.26 21.58
CA SER A 118 -35.54 1.53 22.27
C SER A 118 -34.40 1.65 23.29
N ARG A 119 -33.75 2.83 23.31
CA ARG A 119 -33.44 3.69 24.47
C ARG A 119 -32.03 4.29 24.38
N ARG A 120 -32.01 5.53 23.87
CA ARG A 120 -30.90 6.49 23.97
C ARG A 120 -30.95 7.13 25.37
N PRO A 121 -29.87 7.14 26.17
CA PRO A 121 -29.76 8.04 27.31
C PRO A 121 -29.45 9.45 26.81
N THR A 122 -30.25 10.41 27.24
CA THR A 122 -30.12 11.85 26.98
C THR A 122 -28.95 12.43 27.79
N CYS A 123 -28.04 13.14 27.14
CA CYS A 123 -27.01 13.97 27.78
C CYS A 123 -27.61 15.33 28.17
N PRO A 124 -27.25 15.94 29.32
CA PRO A 124 -27.45 17.36 29.53
C PRO A 124 -26.23 18.18 29.08
N ASP A 125 -26.52 19.39 28.63
CA ASP A 125 -25.60 20.41 28.12
C ASP A 125 -24.43 20.75 29.05
N THR A 126 -23.23 20.88 28.48
CA THR A 126 -22.22 21.82 28.98
C THR A 126 -21.41 22.38 27.83
N SER A 127 -21.53 23.68 27.65
CA SER A 127 -20.80 24.54 26.75
C SER A 127 -19.36 24.73 27.19
N VAL A 128 -18.38 24.31 26.38
CA VAL A 128 -17.11 25.04 26.20
C VAL A 128 -16.66 24.83 24.76
N GLY A 129 -16.62 25.91 23.99
CA GLY A 129 -16.19 25.90 22.60
C GLY A 129 -14.67 25.88 22.48
N LEU A 130 -14.17 25.04 21.58
CA LEU A 130 -12.93 25.27 20.85
C LEU A 130 -13.22 24.93 19.37
N ARG A 131 -13.36 25.95 18.52
CA ARG A 131 -13.48 25.77 17.07
C ARG A 131 -12.08 25.60 16.50
N ILE A 132 -11.72 24.38 16.11
CA ILE A 132 -10.54 24.12 15.29
C ILE A 132 -10.97 24.29 13.83
N PRO A 133 -10.36 25.18 13.03
CA PRO A 133 -10.67 25.29 11.61
C PRO A 133 -10.19 24.04 10.87
N THR A 134 -11.11 23.32 10.24
CA THR A 134 -10.79 22.24 9.30
C THR A 134 -10.16 22.86 8.04
N PRO A 135 -8.98 22.41 7.58
CA PRO A 135 -8.42 22.87 6.32
C PRO A 135 -9.28 22.36 5.14
N PRO A 136 -9.45 23.16 4.07
CA PRO A 136 -10.25 22.75 2.92
C PRO A 136 -9.57 21.60 2.16
N PRO A 137 -10.35 20.71 1.51
CA PRO A 137 -9.81 19.61 0.71
C PRO A 137 -8.98 20.15 -0.46
N SER A 138 -7.87 19.48 -0.76
CA SER A 138 -6.98 19.79 -1.88
C SER A 138 -7.73 19.63 -3.21
N HIS A 139 -8.12 20.76 -3.82
CA HIS A 139 -8.65 20.75 -5.18
C HIS A 139 -7.52 20.47 -6.18
N HIS A 140 -7.57 19.30 -6.82
CA HIS A 140 -6.77 18.99 -8.01
C HIS A 140 -7.16 19.95 -9.14
N ARG A 141 -6.35 20.97 -9.40
CA ARG A 141 -6.51 21.88 -10.55
C ARG A 141 -6.11 21.13 -11.83
N LYS A 142 -7.09 20.61 -12.57
CA LYS A 142 -6.88 20.08 -13.93
C LYS A 142 -6.37 21.21 -14.85
N SER A 143 -5.17 21.07 -15.37
CA SER A 143 -4.61 21.93 -16.42
C SER A 143 -5.22 21.54 -17.76
N HIS A 144 -6.03 22.43 -18.34
CA HIS A 144 -6.46 22.33 -19.74
C HIS A 144 -5.35 22.89 -20.63
N SER A 145 -4.74 22.05 -21.47
CA SER A 145 -3.88 22.51 -22.57
C SER A 145 -4.79 22.85 -23.76
N LEU A 146 -4.77 24.12 -24.19
CA LEU A 146 -5.38 24.52 -25.46
C LEU A 146 -4.41 24.15 -26.58
N GLY A 147 -4.85 23.26 -27.47
CA GLY A 147 -4.14 22.96 -28.71
C GLY A 147 -4.17 24.18 -29.63
N ASN A 148 -3.01 24.56 -30.15
CA ASN A 148 -2.91 25.55 -31.23
C ASN A 148 -2.93 24.86 -32.59
N LYS A 149 -3.58 25.56 -33.54
CA LYS A 149 -3.66 25.27 -34.98
C LYS A 149 -2.31 25.39 -35.66
#